data_AF-A0A0V7ZH49-F1
#
_entry.id   AF-A0A0V7ZH49-F1
#
_cell.length_a   1.000
_cell.length_b   1.000
_cell.length_c   1.000
_cell.angle_alpha   90.00
_cell.angle_beta   90.00
_cell.angle_gamma   90.00
#
_symmetry.space_group_name_H-M   'P 1'
#
loop_
_entity.id
_entity.type
_entity.pdbx_description
1 polymer ?
#
loop_
_entity_poly.entity_id
_entity_poly.type
_entity_poly.pdbx_seq_one_letter_code
_entity_poly.pdbx_strand_id
1 'polypeptide(L)'
;MNVPPQQPSTQFLSLEESAKVDAALLTSPEKFLTRLTISSLKVLTHIAEEYGVEIKDLTTPQIIAWFEKDSKIRQEQGSEAAYLKW
;
A
#
# COMPACT_ATOMS: atom_id res chain seq x y z
N MET A 1 13.80 -4.89 -28.78
CA MET A 1 12.77 -4.09 -28.08
C MET A 1 13.42 -3.50 -26.83
N ASN A 2 13.51 -2.18 -26.76
CA ASN A 2 14.05 -1.49 -25.59
C ASN A 2 12.90 -1.36 -24.59
N VAL A 3 12.86 -2.23 -23.58
CA VAL A 3 11.85 -2.13 -22.52
C VAL A 3 12.27 -0.94 -21.64
N PRO A 4 11.45 0.12 -21.51
CA PRO A 4 11.76 1.21 -20.60
C PRO A 4 11.90 0.65 -19.18
N PRO A 5 12.80 1.21 -18.36
CA PRO A 5 12.94 0.78 -16.97
C PRO A 5 11.56 0.91 -16.31
N GLN A 6 11.00 -0.21 -15.86
CA GLN A 6 9.80 -0.18 -15.02
C GLN A 6 10.12 0.73 -13.84
N GLN A 7 9.44 1.87 -13.77
CA GLN A 7 9.44 2.69 -12.56
C GLN A 7 9.06 1.75 -11.41
N PRO A 8 9.77 1.79 -10.26
CA PRO A 8 9.43 0.94 -9.14
C PRO A 8 8.00 1.26 -8.74
N SER A 9 7.06 0.41 -9.16
CA SER A 9 5.70 0.41 -8.64
C SER A 9 5.84 0.38 -7.13
N THR A 10 5.23 1.36 -6.45
CA THR A 10 5.38 1.59 -4.99
C THR A 10 5.60 0.27 -4.27
N GLN A 11 6.84 0.00 -3.89
CA GLN A 11 7.18 -1.28 -3.31
C GLN A 11 6.77 -1.21 -1.84
N PHE A 12 5.50 -1.52 -1.55
CA PHE A 12 4.96 -1.42 -0.19
C PHE A 12 5.72 -2.32 0.78
N LEU A 13 6.23 -3.46 0.30
CA LEU A 13 7.22 -4.23 1.05
C LEU A 13 8.63 -3.80 0.68
N SER A 14 9.42 -3.47 1.69
CA SER A 14 10.88 -3.42 1.55
C SER A 14 11.43 -4.78 1.12
N LEU A 15 12.63 -4.77 0.56
CA LEU A 15 13.35 -6.01 0.22
C LEU A 15 13.52 -6.91 1.45
N GLU A 16 13.73 -6.32 2.62
CA GLU A 16 13.85 -7.05 3.89
C GLU A 16 12.54 -7.74 4.28
N GLU A 17 11.41 -7.04 4.23
CA GLU A 17 10.10 -7.65 4.52
C GLU A 17 9.77 -8.73 3.50
N SER A 18 10.09 -8.51 2.22
CA SER A 18 9.94 -9.52 1.17
C SER A 18 10.71 -10.79 1.51
N ALA A 19 12.00 -10.66 1.88
CA ALA A 19 12.83 -11.79 2.25
C ALA A 19 12.29 -12.55 3.48
N LYS A 20 11.76 -11.83 4.47
CA LYS A 20 11.10 -12.44 5.65
C LYS A 20 9.87 -13.26 5.26
N VAL A 21 9.03 -12.76 4.35
CA VAL A 21 7.88 -13.52 3.84
C VAL A 21 8.34 -14.75 3.04
N ASP A 22 9.37 -14.62 2.22
CA ASP A 22 9.88 -15.72 1.41
C ASP A 22 10.50 -16.84 2.25
N ALA A 23 11.17 -16.48 3.35
CA ALA A 23 11.75 -17.42 4.30
C ALA A 23 10.71 -18.11 5.21
N ALA A 24 9.48 -17.59 5.29
CA ALA A 24 8.44 -18.17 6.11
C ALA A 24 7.99 -19.55 5.58
N LEU A 25 7.67 -20.46 6.49
CA LEU A 25 7.11 -21.79 6.20
C LEU A 25 5.61 -21.68 5.85
N LEU A 26 5.32 -20.91 4.81
CA LEU A 26 3.98 -20.63 4.30
C LEU A 26 3.84 -21.15 2.88
N THR A 27 2.63 -21.54 2.51
CA THR A 27 2.24 -21.83 1.13
C THR A 27 2.24 -20.54 0.29
N SER A 28 2.24 -20.67 -1.04
CA SER A 28 2.21 -19.50 -1.93
C SER A 28 1.01 -18.56 -1.69
N PRO A 29 -0.24 -19.06 -1.50
CA PRO A 29 -1.39 -18.20 -1.17
C PRO A 29 -1.21 -17.45 0.16
N GLU A 30 -0.66 -18.11 1.18
CA GLU A 30 -0.40 -17.49 2.49
C GLU A 30 0.69 -16.43 2.41
N LYS A 31 1.75 -16.65 1.61
CA LYS A 31 2.77 -15.63 1.34
C LYS A 31 2.16 -14.42 0.63
N PHE A 32 1.31 -14.64 -0.37
CA PHE A 32 0.59 -13.55 -1.04
C PHE A 32 -0.25 -12.74 -0.05
N LEU A 33 -1.07 -13.43 0.76
CA LEU A 33 -1.90 -12.76 1.76
C LEU A 33 -1.05 -12.01 2.78
N THR A 34 0.08 -12.58 3.22
CA THR A 34 1.00 -11.93 4.16
C THR A 34 1.55 -10.63 3.57
N ARG A 35 1.96 -10.62 2.30
CA ARG A 35 2.41 -9.40 1.62
C ARG A 35 1.30 -8.36 1.52
N LEU A 36 0.08 -8.79 1.20
CA LEU A 36 -1.08 -7.91 1.17
C LEU A 36 -1.33 -7.29 2.56
N THR A 37 -1.36 -8.09 3.62
CA THR A 37 -1.59 -7.62 4.99
C THR A 37 -0.53 -6.62 5.46
N ILE A 38 0.77 -6.89 5.20
CA ILE A 38 1.85 -5.95 5.55
C ILE A 38 1.69 -4.64 4.78
N SER A 39 1.37 -4.71 3.48
CA SER A 39 1.13 -3.52 2.66
C SER A 39 -0.06 -2.72 3.19
N SER A 40 -1.16 -3.40 3.52
CA SER A 40 -2.36 -2.79 4.10
C SER A 40 -2.07 -2.12 5.43
N LEU A 41 -1.25 -2.72 6.31
CA LEU A 41 -0.87 -2.10 7.58
C LEU A 41 -0.18 -0.76 7.37
N LYS A 42 0.76 -0.67 6.41
CA LYS A 42 1.46 0.60 6.12
C LYS A 42 0.52 1.68 5.60
N VAL A 43 -0.40 1.31 4.72
CA VAL A 43 -1.44 2.23 4.23
C VAL A 43 -2.32 2.69 5.39
N LEU A 44 -2.79 1.78 6.24
CA LEU A 44 -3.60 2.12 7.42
C LEU A 44 -2.85 3.03 8.40
N THR A 45 -1.55 2.80 8.63
CA THR A 45 -0.71 3.70 9.42
C THR A 45 -0.72 5.11 8.83
N HIS A 46 -0.49 5.24 7.52
CA HIS A 46 -0.49 6.53 6.85
C HIS A 46 -1.85 7.24 6.93
N ILE A 47 -2.95 6.50 6.72
CA ILE A 47 -4.31 7.04 6.84
C ILE A 47 -4.56 7.55 8.28
N ALA A 48 -4.16 6.78 9.30
CA ALA A 48 -4.32 7.16 10.70
C ALA A 48 -3.56 8.45 11.02
N GLU A 49 -2.33 8.57 10.53
CA GLU A 49 -1.52 9.79 10.66
C GLU A 49 -2.19 11.00 10.00
N GLU A 50 -2.75 10.84 8.80
CA GLU A 50 -3.43 11.93 8.09
C GLU A 50 -4.69 12.42 8.82
N TYR A 51 -5.45 11.51 9.43
CA TYR A 51 -6.61 11.83 10.25
C TYR A 51 -6.27 12.25 11.69
N GLY A 52 -5.01 12.11 12.12
CA GLY A 52 -4.58 12.42 13.49
C GLY A 52 -5.21 11.49 14.55
N VAL A 53 -5.49 10.24 14.19
CA VAL A 53 -6.07 9.22 15.09
C VAL A 53 -5.10 8.05 15.27
N GLU A 54 -5.29 7.23 16.31
CA GLU A 54 -4.56 5.96 16.38
C GLU A 54 -5.11 4.98 15.32
N ILE A 55 -4.26 4.08 14.81
CA ILE A 55 -4.67 3.06 13.82
C ILE A 55 -5.88 2.25 14.29
N LYS A 56 -5.94 1.93 15.60
CA LYS A 56 -7.05 1.17 16.20
C LYS A 56 -8.39 1.92 16.17
N ASP A 57 -8.35 3.24 16.04
CA ASP A 57 -9.50 4.13 16.05
C ASP A 57 -9.94 4.53 14.63
N LEU A 58 -9.21 4.06 13.59
CA LEU A 58 -9.65 4.25 12.20
C LEU A 58 -10.98 3.55 11.95
N THR A 59 -11.91 4.30 11.37
CA THR A 59 -13.23 3.80 11.03
C THR A 59 -13.31 3.44 9.54
N THR A 60 -14.21 2.50 9.20
CA THR A 60 -14.48 2.14 7.81
C THR A 60 -14.81 3.35 6.92
N PRO A 61 -15.65 4.32 7.35
CA PRO A 61 -15.91 5.53 6.56
C PRO A 61 -14.67 6.38 6.31
N GLN A 62 -13.76 6.53 7.28
CA GLN A 62 -12.51 7.27 7.08
C GLN A 62 -11.60 6.59 6.07
N ILE A 63 -11.49 5.25 6.13
CA ILE A 63 -10.70 4.49 5.16
C ILE A 63 -11.28 4.67 3.76
N ILE A 64 -12.61 4.50 3.58
CA ILE A 64 -13.27 4.70 2.28
C ILE A 64 -13.03 6.13 1.76
N ALA A 65 -13.29 7.14 2.60
CA ALA A 65 -13.16 8.54 2.21
C ALA A 65 -11.71 8.89 1.81
N TRP A 66 -10.72 8.31 2.47
CA TRP A 66 -9.32 8.49 2.10
C TRP A 66 -9.00 7.88 0.74
N PHE A 67 -9.46 6.66 0.47
CA PHE A 67 -9.27 6.02 -0.84
C PHE A 67 -9.96 6.79 -1.97
N GLU A 68 -11.15 7.36 -1.72
CA GLU A 68 -11.84 8.24 -2.67
C GLU A 68 -11.04 9.52 -2.94
N LYS A 69 -10.51 10.16 -1.88
CA LYS A 69 -9.65 11.34 -1.99
C LYS A 69 -8.39 11.04 -2.82
N ASP A 70 -7.67 9.97 -2.49
CA ASP A 70 -6.46 9.57 -3.21
C ASP A 70 -6.76 9.23 -4.68
N SER A 71 -7.86 8.52 -4.94
CA SER A 71 -8.31 8.21 -6.30
C SER A 71 -8.63 9.47 -7.11
N LYS A 72 -9.25 10.47 -6.47
CA LYS A 72 -9.52 11.75 -7.13
C LYS A 72 -8.23 12.49 -7.48
N ILE A 73 -7.26 12.54 -6.56
CA ILE A 73 -5.93 13.13 -6.83
C ILE A 73 -5.28 12.42 -8.02
N ARG A 74 -5.30 11.09 -8.06
CA ARG A 74 -4.75 10.31 -9.19
C ARG A 74 -5.42 10.67 -10.52
N GLN A 75 -6.74 10.78 -10.54
CA GLN A 75 -7.49 11.08 -11.75
C GLN A 75 -7.25 12.51 -12.25
N GLU A 76 -7.12 13.48 -11.34
CA GLU A 76 -6.98 14.90 -11.70
C GLU A 76 -5.53 15.33 -11.95
N GLN A 77 -4.56 14.72 -11.24
CA GLN A 77 -3.17 15.16 -11.18
C GLN A 77 -2.16 14.09 -11.61
N GLY A 78 -2.62 12.86 -11.90
CA GLY A 78 -1.81 11.73 -12.35
C GLY A 78 -1.34 10.81 -11.22
N SER A 79 -0.83 9.62 -11.60
CA SER A 79 -0.38 8.57 -10.67
C SER A 79 0.72 9.05 -9.70
N GLU A 80 1.59 9.94 -10.15
CA GLU A 80 2.70 10.46 -9.33
C GLU A 80 2.23 11.44 -8.25
N ALA A 81 1.02 12.00 -8.35
CA ALA A 81 0.48 12.93 -7.36
C ALA A 81 -0.25 12.21 -6.21
N ALA A 82 -0.85 11.06 -6.47
CA ALA A 82 -1.53 10.25 -5.47
C ALA A 82 -0.52 9.57 -4.53
N TYR A 83 -0.92 9.23 -3.30
CA TYR A 83 -0.11 8.40 -2.42
C TYR A 83 0.06 7.00 -3.02
N LEU A 84 -1.03 6.42 -3.55
CA LEU A 84 -1.00 5.13 -4.23
C LEU A 84 -0.63 5.31 -5.70
N LYS A 85 0.56 4.84 -6.10
CA LYS A 85 1.14 5.06 -7.45
C LYS A 85 0.77 4.02 -8.52
N TRP A 86 -0.26 3.20 -8.29
CA TRP A 86 -0.69 2.18 -9.27
C TRP A 86 -1.80 2.68 -10.19
#